data_AF-A0A7V9K531-F1
#
_entry.id   AF-A0A7V9K531-F1
#
_cell.length_a   1.000
_cell.length_b   1.000
_cell.length_c   1.000
_cell.angle_alpha   90.00
_cell.angle_beta   90.00
_cell.angle_gamma   90.00
#
_symmetry.space_group_name_H-M   'P 1'
#
loop_
_entity.id
_entity.type
_entity.pdbx_description
1 polymer ?
#
loop_
_entity_poly.entity_id
_entity_poly.type
_entity_poly.pdbx_seq_one_letter_code
_entity_poly.pdbx_strand_id
1 'polypeptide(L)' 'MRNPRDFFKPLALDAPAPLREIPFLPSRMIHFLDFSNEKMVAKVPDIAPTVDILLGNLE' A
#
# COMPACT_ATOMS: atom_id res chain seq x y z
N MET A 1 -11.45 -10.22 -19.20
CA MET A 1 -11.67 -8.77 -18.97
C MET A 1 -13.08 -8.60 -18.40
N ARG A 2 -13.29 -7.80 -17.34
CA ARG A 2 -14.62 -7.60 -16.72
C ARG A 2 -15.43 -6.53 -17.48
N ASN A 3 -16.77 -6.62 -17.44
CA ASN A 3 -17.65 -5.60 -18.01
C ASN A 3 -17.46 -4.24 -17.27
N PRO A 4 -17.37 -3.09 -17.96
CA PRO A 4 -17.23 -1.79 -17.30
C PRO A 4 -18.29 -1.48 -16.24
N ARG A 5 -19.53 -1.94 -16.43
CA ARG A 5 -20.64 -1.76 -15.46
C ARG A 5 -20.43 -2.55 -14.17
N ASP A 6 -19.69 -3.64 -14.24
CA ASP A 6 -19.43 -4.54 -13.11
C ASP A 6 -18.04 -4.36 -12.50
N PHE A 7 -17.15 -3.62 -13.17
CA PHE A 7 -15.75 -3.48 -12.79
C PHE A 7 -15.55 -2.91 -11.37
N PHE A 8 -16.39 -1.94 -10.98
CA PHE A 8 -16.33 -1.26 -9.69
C PHE A 8 -17.35 -1.80 -8.67
N LYS A 9 -17.92 -3.00 -8.89
CA LYS A 9 -18.76 -3.63 -7.86
C LYS A 9 -17.89 -4.29 -6.78
N PRO A 10 -18.22 -4.18 -5.49
CA PRO A 10 -17.57 -4.96 -4.44
C PRO A 10 -17.69 -6.46 -4.71
N LEU A 11 -16.65 -7.23 -4.34
CA LEU A 11 -16.57 -8.66 -4.64
C LEU A 11 -17.07 -9.57 -3.52
N ALA A 12 -17.34 -8.99 -2.35
CA ALA A 12 -17.90 -9.67 -1.19
C ALA A 12 -18.91 -8.75 -0.50
N LEU A 13 -19.81 -9.34 0.29
CA LEU A 13 -20.67 -8.58 1.18
C LEU A 13 -19.80 -7.75 2.13
N ASP A 14 -20.19 -6.50 2.35
CA ASP A 14 -19.49 -5.52 3.22
C ASP A 14 -18.07 -5.14 2.78
N ALA A 15 -17.60 -5.62 1.62
CA ALA A 15 -16.36 -5.11 1.04
C ALA A 15 -16.50 -3.62 0.67
N PRO A 16 -15.44 -2.83 0.84
CA PRO A 16 -15.48 -1.41 0.50
C PRO A 16 -15.74 -1.21 -1.00
N ALA A 17 -16.34 -0.07 -1.34
CA ALA A 17 -16.48 0.34 -2.72
C ALA A 17 -15.08 0.54 -3.36
N PRO A 18 -14.79 -0.09 -4.51
CA PRO A 18 -13.54 0.15 -5.23
C PRO A 18 -13.36 1.63 -5.60
N LEU A 19 -12.13 2.14 -5.44
CA LEU A 19 -11.78 3.50 -5.86
C LEU A 19 -11.91 3.64 -7.38
N ARG A 20 -12.42 4.80 -7.82
CA ARG A 20 -12.52 5.15 -9.25
C ARG A 20 -11.35 6.00 -9.75
N GLU A 21 -10.57 6.52 -8.82
CA GLU A 21 -9.42 7.37 -9.08
C GLU A 21 -8.27 6.95 -8.17
N ILE A 22 -7.05 7.22 -8.61
CA ILE A 22 -5.84 6.91 -7.85
C ILE A 22 -5.60 8.06 -6.85
N PRO A 23 -5.45 7.80 -5.54
CA PRO A 23 -5.02 8.81 -4.60
C PRO A 23 -3.66 9.41 -5.00
N PHE A 24 -3.59 10.73 -5.05
CA PHE A 24 -2.40 11.43 -5.55
C PHE A 24 -1.52 11.94 -4.41
N LEU A 25 -0.70 11.04 -3.86
CA LEU A 25 0.32 11.35 -2.86
C LEU A 25 1.72 11.28 -3.51
N PRO A 26 2.76 11.90 -2.90
CA PRO A 26 4.14 11.72 -3.35
C PRO A 26 4.51 10.23 -3.44
N SER A 27 5.11 9.82 -4.56
CA SER A 27 5.46 8.42 -4.83
C SER A 27 6.81 8.30 -5.57
N ARG A 28 7.79 9.12 -5.18
CA ARG A 28 9.09 9.26 -5.88
C ARG A 28 10.08 8.16 -5.48
N MET A 29 9.91 7.57 -4.29
CA MET A 29 10.80 6.54 -3.76
C MET A 29 10.03 5.54 -2.90
N ILE A 30 10.29 4.25 -3.13
CA ILE A 30 9.76 3.13 -2.35
C ILE A 30 10.91 2.55 -1.53
N HIS A 31 10.86 2.72 -0.22
CA HIS A 31 11.87 2.15 0.67
C HIS A 31 11.44 0.75 1.10
N PHE A 32 12.20 -0.26 0.69
CA PHE A 32 11.97 -1.65 1.09
C PHE A 32 12.58 -1.90 2.47
N LEU A 33 11.82 -2.54 3.35
CA LEU A 33 12.24 -2.92 4.69
C LEU A 33 11.92 -4.40 4.95
N ASP A 34 12.91 -5.17 5.38
CA ASP A 34 12.70 -6.55 5.84
C ASP A 34 12.01 -6.56 7.21
N PHE A 35 10.75 -7.01 7.24
CA PHE A 35 9.98 -7.11 8.48
C PHE A 35 10.34 -8.31 9.36
N SER A 36 11.12 -9.27 8.84
CA SER A 36 11.61 -10.40 9.62
C SER A 36 12.77 -10.02 10.55
N ASN A 37 13.39 -8.86 10.31
CA ASN A 37 14.50 -8.35 11.11
C ASN A 37 14.03 -7.30 12.13
N GLU A 38 13.84 -7.72 13.38
CA GLU A 38 13.37 -6.85 14.47
C GLU A 38 14.19 -5.57 14.65
N LYS A 39 15.51 -5.62 14.39
CA LYS A 39 16.38 -4.43 14.49
C LYS A 39 16.08 -3.39 13.42
N MET A 40 15.58 -3.82 12.26
CA MET A 40 15.14 -2.92 11.19
C MET A 40 13.75 -2.36 11.51
N VAL A 41 12.84 -3.20 11.99
CA VAL A 41 11.48 -2.78 12.41
C VAL A 41 11.54 -1.71 13.50
N ALA A 42 12.48 -1.84 14.45
CA ALA A 42 12.67 -0.85 15.52
C ALA A 42 12.98 0.57 14.99
N LYS A 43 13.48 0.72 13.76
CA LYS A 43 13.83 2.01 13.14
C LYS A 43 12.69 2.62 12.32
N VAL A 44 11.56 1.93 12.18
CA VAL A 44 10.41 2.39 11.38
C VAL A 44 9.93 3.80 11.77
N PRO A 45 9.81 4.15 13.07
CA PRO A 45 9.36 5.50 13.46
C PRO A 45 10.26 6.62 12.93
N ASP A 46 11.56 6.37 12.81
CA ASP A 46 12.53 7.34 12.31
C ASP A 46 12.57 7.39 10.77
N ILE A 47 12.36 6.24 10.11
CA ILE A 47 12.40 6.13 8.65
C ILE A 47 11.12 6.68 8.02
N ALA A 48 9.95 6.32 8.56
CA ALA A 48 8.64 6.66 8.00
C ALA A 48 8.46 8.15 7.61
N PRO A 49 8.87 9.15 8.41
CA PRO A 49 8.72 10.57 8.02
C PRO A 49 9.67 11.03 6.91
N THR A 50 10.67 10.22 6.53
CA THR A 50 11.72 10.60 5.55
C THR A 50 11.47 10.06 4.14
N VAL A 51 10.49 9.18 3.97
CA VAL A 51 10.24 8.44 2.73
C VAL A 51 8.82 8.68 2.23
N ASP A 52 8.62 8.60 0.92
CA ASP A 52 7.28 8.73 0.32
C ASP A 52 6.44 7.47 0.60
N ILE A 53 7.05 6.29 0.39
CA ILE A 53 6.42 4.99 0.60
C ILE A 53 7.40 4.10 1.37
N LEU A 54 6.95 3.53 2.49
CA LEU A 54 7.65 2.48 3.22
C LEU A 54 6.97 1.14 2.93
N LEU A 55 7.69 0.22 2.30
CA LEU A 55 7.19 -1.08 1.88
C LEU A 55 7.86 -2.19 2.70
N GLY A 56 7.06 -2.97 3.41
CA GLY A 56 7.53 -4.17 4.08
C GLY A 56 7.71 -5.34 3.11
N ASN A 57 8.94 -5.84 2.96
CA ASN A 57 9.21 -7.01 2.16
C ASN A 57 8.92 -8.30 2.94
N LEU A 58 8.11 -9.17 2.35
CA LEU A 58 7.77 -10.51 2.85
C LEU A 58 7.93 -11.59 1.77
N GLU A 59 8.40 -11.21 0.58
CA GLU A 59 8.79 -12.13 -0.51
C GLU A 59 10.24 -12.56 -0.33
#